data_AF-A0A7C7VF33-F1
#
_entry.id   AF-A0A7C7VF33-F1
#
_cell.length_a   1.000
_cell.length_b   1.000
_cell.length_c   1.000
_cell.angle_alpha   90.00
_cell.angle_beta   90.00
_cell.angle_gamma   90.00
#
_symmetry.space_group_name_H-M   'P 1'
#
loop_
_entity.id
_entity.type
_entity.pdbx_description
1 polymer ?
#
loop_
_entity_poly.entity_id
_entity_poly.type
_entity_poly.pdbx_seq_one_letter_code
_entity_poly.pdbx_strand_id
1 'polypeptide(L)' 'IWFLLKVYFFLFLMMWFRWTFLRTRIDQMLNFGWKILLPVTLINFLITAGVMAIW' A
#
# COMPACT_ATOMS: atom_id res chain seq x y z
N ILE A 1 -2.05 7.18 24.82
CA ILE A 1 -2.58 5.81 24.65
C ILE A 1 -2.99 5.50 23.20
N TRP A 2 -3.70 6.41 22.50
CA TRP A 2 -4.18 6.21 21.12
C TRP A 2 -3.09 5.92 20.08
N PHE A 3 -1.95 6.62 20.17
CA PHE A 3 -0.81 6.41 19.27
C PHE A 3 -0.23 5.00 19.40
N LEU A 4 -0.05 4.52 20.64
CA LEU A 4 0.49 3.18 20.92
C LEU A 4 -0.41 2.07 20.36
N LEU A 5 -1.73 2.22 20.47
CA LEU A 5 -2.68 1.25 19.92
C LEU A 5 -2.53 1.08 18.40
N LYS A 6 -2.43 2.19 17.66
CA LYS A 6 -2.21 2.14 16.20
C LYS A 6 -0.87 1.50 15.86
N VAL A 7 0.19 1.85 16.59
CA VAL A 7 1.53 1.28 16.37
C VAL A 7 1.54 -0.22 16.59
N TYR A 8 0.96 -0.72 17.68
CA TYR A 8 0.86 -2.17 17.93
C TYR A 8 0.01 -2.89 16.88
N PHE A 9 -1.06 -2.27 16.39
CA PHE A 9 -1.88 -2.81 15.31
C PHE A 9 -1.11 -2.95 14.00
N PHE A 10 -0.35 -1.92 13.61
CA PHE A 10 0.50 -1.97 12.41
C PHE A 10 1.66 -2.97 12.56
N LEU A 11 2.27 -3.07 13.75
CA LEU A 11 3.32 -4.05 14.03
C LEU A 11 2.78 -5.49 13.92
N PHE A 12 1.57 -5.75 14.44
CA PHE A 12 0.90 -7.04 14.29
C PHE A 12 0.64 -7.37 12.82
N LEU A 13 0.11 -6.43 12.05
CA LEU A 13 -0.12 -6.59 10.61
C LEU A 13 1.18 -6.89 9.85
N MET A 14 2.27 -6.18 10.15
CA MET A 14 3.57 -6.41 9.52
C MET A 14 4.14 -7.80 9.84
N MET A 15 4.01 -8.26 11.09
CA MET A 15 4.43 -9.61 11.47
C MET A 15 3.58 -10.69 10.78
N TRP A 16 2.28 -10.48 10.65
CA TRP A 16 1.37 -11.39 9.96
C TRP A 16 1.65 -11.48 8.45
N PHE A 17 1.94 -10.35 7.80
CA PHE A 17 2.30 -10.32 6.37
C PHE A 17 3.52 -11.19 6.06
N ARG A 18 4.52 -11.23 6.96
CA ARG A 18 5.71 -12.09 6.82
C ARG A 18 5.37 -13.58 6.88
N TRP A 19 4.33 -13.98 7.61
CA TRP A 19 3.86 -15.36 7.68
C TRP A 19 3.04 -15.80 6.46
N THR A 20 2.51 -14.86 5.68
CA THR A 20 1.61 -15.16 4.55
C THR A 20 2.34 -15.27 3.20
N PHE A 21 3.54 -14.68 3.08
CA PHE A 21 4.31 -14.68 1.84
C PHE A 21 5.08 -16.00 1.63
N LEU A 22 4.43 -16.95 0.96
CA LEU A 22 5.09 -18.11 0.38
C LEU A 22 5.88 -17.65 -0.86
N ARG A 23 7.22 -17.54 -0.74
CA ARG A 23 8.22 -17.18 -1.77
C ARG A 23 7.65 -16.74 -3.14
N THR A 24 7.45 -15.44 -3.33
CA THR A 24 7.07 -14.84 -4.63
C THR A 24 8.30 -14.59 -5.50
N ARG A 25 8.25 -14.90 -6.80
CA ARG A 25 9.34 -14.55 -7.74
C ARG A 25 9.45 -13.04 -7.90
N ILE A 26 10.67 -12.53 -8.07
CA ILE A 26 10.96 -11.09 -8.25
C ILE A 26 10.16 -10.54 -9.43
N ASP A 27 10.02 -11.32 -10.51
CA ASP A 27 9.20 -10.96 -11.68
C ASP A 27 7.71 -10.76 -11.36
N GLN A 28 7.16 -11.52 -10.41
CA GLN A 28 5.76 -11.38 -10.00
C GLN A 28 5.57 -10.15 -9.10
N MET A 29 6.55 -9.84 -8.25
CA MET A 29 6.54 -8.60 -7.46
C MET A 29 6.67 -7.37 -8.35
N LEU A 30 7.53 -7.43 -9.38
CA LEU A 30 7.70 -6.35 -10.36
C LEU A 30 6.43 -6.16 -11.18
N ASN A 31 5.81 -7.24 -11.66
CA ASN A 31 4.56 -7.16 -12.41
C ASN A 31 3.42 -6.57 -11.56
N PHE A 32 3.32 -6.94 -10.27
CA PHE A 32 2.34 -6.33 -9.36
C PHE A 32 2.59 -4.83 -9.15
N GLY A 33 3.85 -4.43 -8.95
CA GLY A 33 4.23 -3.02 -8.83
C GLY A 33 3.92 -2.20 -10.07
N TRP A 34 4.36 -2.67 -11.24
CA TRP A 34 4.22 -1.92 -12.48
C TRP A 34 2.82 -1.95 -13.09
N LYS A 35 2.11 -3.07 -12.95
CA LYS A 35 0.80 -3.24 -13.59
C LYS A 35 -0.37 -2.81 -12.72
N ILE A 36 -0.20 -2.80 -11.39
CA ILE A 36 -1.28 -2.48 -10.44
C ILE A 36 -0.94 -1.26 -9.58
N LEU A 37 0.25 -1.18 -8.96
CA LEU A 37 0.55 -0.03 -8.10
C LEU A 37 0.66 1.28 -8.88
N LEU A 38 1.40 1.31 -10.00
CA LEU A 38 1.58 2.53 -10.80
C LEU A 38 0.26 3.17 -11.30
N PRO A 39 -0.66 2.44 -11.94
CA PRO A 39 -1.92 3.06 -12.38
C PRO A 39 -2.78 3.50 -11.20
N VAL A 40 -2.79 2.75 -10.10
CA VAL A 40 -3.57 3.10 -8.90
C VAL A 40 -3.05 4.38 -8.24
N THR A 41 -1.73 4.55 -8.13
CA THR A 41 -1.16 5.78 -7.56
C THR A 41 -1.40 6.99 -8.47
N LEU A 42 -1.30 6.83 -9.79
CA LEU A 42 -1.62 7.89 -10.76
C LEU A 42 -3.09 8.33 -10.69
N ILE A 43 -4.02 7.37 -10.59
CA ILE A 43 -5.46 7.68 -10.44
C ILE A 43 -5.72 8.44 -9.14
N ASN A 44 -5.15 7.98 -8.01
CA ASN A 44 -5.31 8.69 -6.73
C ASN A 44 -4.71 10.10 -6.77
N PHE A 45 -3.57 10.27 -7.44
CA PHE A 45 -2.94 11.58 -7.63
C PHE A 45 -3.83 12.52 -8.45
N LEU A 46 -4.36 12.05 -9.58
CA LEU A 46 -5.30 12.80 -10.42
C LEU A 46 -6.57 13.19 -9.68
N ILE A 47 -7.16 12.27 -8.91
CA ILE A 47 -8.35 12.54 -8.10
C ILE A 47 -8.04 13.60 -7.04
N THR A 48 -6.93 13.46 -6.32
CA THR A 48 -6.54 14.42 -5.27
C THR A 48 -6.26 15.80 -5.86
N ALA A 49 -5.57 15.86 -7.01
CA ALA A 49 -5.32 17.09 -7.73
C ALA A 49 -6.61 17.76 -8.22
N GLY A 50 -7.56 16.99 -8.76
CA GLY A 50 -8.88 17.49 -9.16
C GLY A 50 -9.70 18.01 -7.98
N VAL A 51 -9.74 17.27 -6.88
CA VAL A 51 -10.44 17.69 -5.65
C VAL A 51 -9.84 18.97 -5.08
N MET A 52 -8.51 19.09 -5.02
CA MET A 52 -7.83 20.31 -4.56
C MET A 52 -8.04 21.49 -5.51
N ALA A 53 -8.16 21.26 -6.83
CA ALA A 53 -8.42 22.33 -7.79
C ALA A 53 -9.88 22.83 -7.76
N ILE A 54 -10.81 21.99 -7.32
CA ILE A 54 -12.24 22.31 -7.18
C ILE A 54 -12.55 23.01 -5.85
N TRP A 55 -11.73 22.76 -4.82
CA TRP A 55 -11.87 23.34 -3.49
C TRP A 55 -11.19 24.71 -3.41
#